data_AF-A0A962TUG3-F1
#
_entry.id   AF-A0A962TUG3-F1
#
_cell.length_a   1.000
_cell.length_b   1.000
_cell.length_c   1.000
_cell.angle_alpha   90.00
_cell.angle_beta   90.00
_cell.angle_gamma   90.00
#
_symmetry.space_group_name_H-M   'P 1'
#
loop_
_entity.id
_entity.type
_entity.pdbx_description
1 polymer ?
#
loop_
_entity_poly.entity_id
_entity_poly.type
_entity_poly.pdbx_seq_one_letter_code
_entity_poly.pdbx_strand_id
1 'polypeptide(L)'
;MQKDAAKTLALAKNRLQLPLVVRDILKGNASMDDAARYAMHTLLSDLQAPDMLLCAALALKEIADHQGMEFSGYNFLHTECNRMTKRYAHANIFIDVKNISDTKFANVLDDLAGDLESFAEILELCKMSFEILHPESAEIINIFCAQIQSQILITDELIRIHGEATQTIPSLPQTGSAQEDNVITFRLNA
;
A
#
# COMPACT_ATOMS: atom_id res chain seq x y z
N MET A 1 -15.11 -6.29 20.58
CA MET A 1 -14.52 -5.41 19.53
C MET A 1 -13.04 -5.09 19.75
N GLN A 2 -12.58 -4.63 20.92
CA GLN A 2 -11.14 -4.28 21.11
C GLN A 2 -10.17 -5.48 21.09
N LYS A 3 -10.65 -6.68 21.47
CA LYS A 3 -9.86 -7.93 21.52
C LYS A 3 -9.51 -8.49 20.14
N ASP A 4 -10.35 -8.23 19.14
CA ASP A 4 -10.15 -8.70 17.77
C ASP A 4 -9.15 -7.83 17.01
N ALA A 5 -9.15 -6.52 17.26
CA ALA A 5 -8.20 -5.59 16.65
C ALA A 5 -6.73 -5.88 17.05
N ALA A 6 -6.49 -6.14 18.33
CA ALA A 6 -5.15 -6.51 18.83
C ALA A 6 -4.65 -7.84 18.25
N LYS A 7 -5.56 -8.82 18.09
CA LYS A 7 -5.23 -10.12 17.48
C LYS A 7 -4.88 -9.97 16.00
N THR A 8 -5.66 -9.20 15.24
CA THR A 8 -5.39 -8.97 13.82
C THR A 8 -4.08 -8.22 13.61
N LEU A 9 -3.79 -7.21 14.44
CA LEU A 9 -2.52 -6.49 14.40
C LEU A 9 -1.32 -7.41 14.69
N ALA A 10 -1.44 -8.30 15.67
CA ALA A 10 -0.41 -9.28 15.98
C ALA A 10 -0.19 -10.27 14.82
N LEU A 11 -1.26 -10.72 14.15
CA LEU A 11 -1.16 -11.57 12.96
C LEU A 11 -0.52 -10.84 11.78
N ALA A 12 -0.87 -9.57 11.56
CA ALA A 12 -0.25 -8.73 10.54
C ALA A 12 1.26 -8.56 10.78
N LYS A 13 1.68 -8.28 12.03
CA LYS A 13 3.11 -8.19 12.41
C LYS A 13 3.88 -9.52 12.28
N ASN A 14 3.21 -10.65 12.42
CA ASN A 14 3.85 -11.96 12.20
C ASN A 14 3.93 -12.33 10.71
N ARG A 15 2.94 -11.92 9.90
CA ARG A 15 2.94 -12.12 8.45
C ARG A 15 3.97 -11.21 7.78
N LEU A 16 3.98 -9.94 8.14
CA LEU A 16 4.88 -8.92 7.64
C LEU A 16 6.09 -8.94 8.58
N GLN A 17 7.13 -9.71 8.25
CA GLN A 17 8.28 -9.95 9.14
C GLN A 17 9.11 -8.68 9.41
N LEU A 18 9.00 -7.68 8.53
CA LEU A 18 9.84 -6.48 8.51
C LEU A 18 9.76 -5.58 9.75
N PRO A 19 8.60 -5.31 10.39
CA PRO A 19 8.54 -4.54 11.62
C PRO A 19 9.30 -5.19 12.77
N LEU A 20 9.36 -6.52 12.83
CA LEU A 20 10.16 -7.24 13.84
C LEU A 20 11.66 -7.05 13.59
N VAL A 21 12.08 -7.17 12.33
CA VAL A 21 13.48 -6.93 11.91
C VAL A 21 13.90 -5.50 12.24
N VAL A 22 13.08 -4.50 11.88
CA VAL A 22 13.35 -3.09 12.19
C VAL A 22 13.49 -2.87 13.69
N ARG A 23 12.57 -3.42 14.50
CA ARG A 23 12.66 -3.31 15.96
C ARG A 23 13.94 -3.95 16.51
N ASP A 24 14.38 -5.07 15.97
CA ASP A 24 15.58 -5.76 16.43
C ASP A 24 16.85 -4.99 16.05
N ILE A 25 16.88 -4.34 14.87
CA ILE A 25 17.94 -3.39 14.49
C ILE A 25 17.99 -2.20 15.45
N LEU A 26 16.85 -1.54 15.69
CA LEU A 26 16.76 -0.39 16.59
C LEU A 26 17.21 -0.72 18.03
N LYS A 27 17.00 -1.96 18.50
CA LYS A 27 17.43 -2.42 19.82
C LYS A 27 18.90 -2.85 19.88
N GLY A 28 19.62 -2.81 18.77
CA GLY A 28 21.00 -3.30 18.65
C GLY A 28 21.12 -4.83 18.72
N ASN A 29 20.02 -5.57 18.51
CA ASN A 29 20.02 -7.04 18.44
C ASN A 29 20.40 -7.55 17.04
N ALA A 30 20.35 -6.68 16.04
CA ALA A 30 20.76 -6.92 14.66
C ALA A 30 21.45 -5.67 14.09
N SER A 31 22.23 -5.83 13.02
CA SER A 31 22.92 -4.73 12.34
C SER A 31 22.34 -4.48 10.95
N MET A 32 22.31 -3.22 10.52
CA MET A 32 21.97 -2.84 9.15
C MET A 32 23.17 -3.02 8.21
N ASP A 33 23.47 -4.25 7.82
CA ASP A 33 24.52 -4.55 6.82
C ASP A 33 23.96 -4.61 5.38
N ASP A 34 24.82 -4.82 4.38
CA ASP A 34 24.39 -4.94 2.97
C ASP A 34 23.36 -6.07 2.77
N ALA A 35 23.49 -7.17 3.50
CA ALA A 35 22.58 -8.32 3.38
C ALA A 35 21.20 -8.00 3.95
N ALA A 36 21.14 -7.34 5.11
CA ALA A 36 19.91 -6.86 5.71
C ALA A 36 19.19 -5.86 4.78
N ARG A 37 19.93 -4.90 4.22
CA ARG A 37 19.37 -3.92 3.26
C ARG A 37 18.79 -4.59 2.03
N TYR A 38 19.52 -5.52 1.42
CA TYR A 38 19.05 -6.29 0.28
C TYR A 38 17.78 -7.09 0.63
N ALA A 39 17.80 -7.81 1.75
CA ALA A 39 16.66 -8.60 2.20
C ALA A 39 15.41 -7.74 2.44
N MET A 40 15.58 -6.55 3.02
CA MET A 40 14.45 -5.63 3.25
C MET A 40 13.84 -5.16 1.93
N HIS A 41 14.66 -4.79 0.94
CA HIS A 41 14.16 -4.45 -0.39
C HIS A 41 13.41 -5.62 -1.04
N THR A 42 13.95 -6.84 -0.97
CA THR A 42 13.29 -8.03 -1.51
C THR A 42 11.95 -8.32 -0.83
N LEU A 43 11.91 -8.29 0.51
CA LEU A 43 10.68 -8.52 1.26
C LEU A 43 9.61 -7.46 0.92
N LEU A 44 10.01 -6.22 0.69
CA LEU A 44 9.11 -5.14 0.32
C LEU A 44 8.63 -5.23 -1.14
N SER A 45 9.48 -5.67 -2.06
CA SER A 45 9.13 -5.82 -3.48
C SER A 45 8.08 -6.90 -3.72
N ASP A 46 8.02 -7.91 -2.86
CA ASP A 46 7.06 -9.02 -2.96
C ASP A 46 5.65 -8.64 -2.46
N LEU A 47 5.50 -7.48 -1.80
CA LEU A 47 4.22 -7.02 -1.28
C LEU A 47 3.44 -6.20 -2.32
N GLN A 48 2.13 -6.43 -2.39
CA GLN A 48 1.23 -5.49 -3.06
C GLN A 48 1.12 -4.18 -2.26
N ALA A 49 0.80 -3.08 -2.93
CA ALA A 49 0.76 -1.75 -2.33
C ALA A 49 0.01 -1.64 -0.98
N PRO A 50 -1.19 -2.25 -0.77
CA PRO A 50 -1.88 -2.18 0.53
C PRO A 50 -1.11 -2.88 1.67
N ASP A 51 -0.55 -4.06 1.39
CA ASP A 51 0.25 -4.81 2.36
C ASP A 51 1.61 -4.14 2.61
N MET A 52 2.18 -3.51 1.57
CA MET A 52 3.39 -2.69 1.66
C MET A 52 3.16 -1.48 2.56
N LEU A 53 2.08 -0.72 2.36
CA LEU A 53 1.72 0.42 3.23
C LEU A 53 1.51 0.00 4.68
N LEU A 54 0.81 -1.12 4.91
CA LEU A 54 0.65 -1.66 6.25
C LEU A 54 2.01 -2.04 6.87
N CYS A 55 2.87 -2.71 6.09
CA CYS A 55 4.20 -3.11 6.55
C CYS A 55 5.05 -1.89 6.91
N ALA A 56 5.05 -0.87 6.06
CA ALA A 56 5.74 0.38 6.28
C ALA A 56 5.22 1.11 7.52
N ALA A 57 3.90 1.27 7.65
CA ALA A 57 3.29 1.89 8.82
C ALA A 57 3.66 1.18 10.13
N LEU A 58 3.67 -0.15 10.14
CA LEU A 58 4.04 -0.92 11.32
C LEU A 58 5.52 -0.79 11.66
N ALA A 59 6.40 -0.82 10.66
CA ALA A 59 7.84 -0.72 10.85
C ALA A 59 8.29 0.69 11.24
N LEU A 60 7.77 1.71 10.58
CA LEU A 60 8.06 3.12 10.84
C LEU A 60 7.51 3.56 12.20
N LYS A 61 6.41 2.95 12.66
CA LYS A 61 5.94 3.13 14.03
C LYS A 61 6.94 2.63 15.05
N GLU A 62 7.65 1.52 14.80
CA GLU A 62 8.70 1.05 15.73
C GLU A 62 9.85 2.06 15.81
N ILE A 63 10.19 2.75 14.71
CA ILE A 63 11.17 3.86 14.73
C ILE A 63 10.65 5.02 15.58
N ALA A 64 9.42 5.46 15.34
CA ALA A 64 8.82 6.57 16.08
C ALA A 64 8.69 6.27 17.58
N ASP A 65 8.30 5.03 17.92
CA ASP A 65 8.19 4.57 19.32
C ASP A 65 9.58 4.46 19.98
N HIS A 66 10.62 4.08 19.23
CA HIS A 66 11.98 3.89 19.76
C HIS A 66 12.71 5.20 20.06
N GLN A 67 12.64 6.17 19.15
CA GLN A 67 13.37 7.44 19.28
C GLN A 67 12.71 8.43 20.25
N GLY A 68 11.46 8.17 20.64
CA GLY A 68 10.70 9.03 21.55
C GLY A 68 10.13 10.29 20.88
N MET A 69 9.17 10.94 21.55
CA MET A 69 8.43 12.10 21.02
C MET A 69 9.18 13.44 21.13
N GLU A 70 10.51 13.45 21.15
CA GLU A 70 11.29 14.67 21.42
C GLU A 70 11.35 15.65 20.23
N PHE A 71 11.02 15.18 19.02
CA PHE A 71 10.96 15.99 17.80
C PHE A 71 9.57 15.93 17.17
N SER A 72 9.06 17.07 16.70
CA SER A 72 7.70 17.20 16.17
C SER A 72 7.43 16.29 14.96
N GLY A 73 8.46 16.01 14.15
CA GLY A 73 8.38 15.06 13.04
C GLY A 73 7.96 13.65 13.47
N TYR A 74 8.36 13.19 14.66
CA TYR A 74 7.96 11.88 15.19
C TYR A 74 6.46 11.81 15.49
N ASN A 75 5.86 12.90 15.96
CA ASN A 75 4.42 12.94 16.24
C ASN A 75 3.59 12.85 14.95
N PHE A 76 4.04 13.50 13.88
CA PHE A 76 3.41 13.37 12.56
C PHE A 76 3.56 11.96 12.01
N LEU A 77 4.78 11.41 12.02
CA LEU A 77 5.02 10.04 11.59
C LEU A 77 4.19 9.02 12.38
N HIS A 78 4.14 9.14 13.69
CA HIS A 78 3.36 8.25 14.56
C HIS A 78 1.86 8.37 14.29
N THR A 79 1.34 9.59 14.12
CA THR A 79 -0.08 9.81 13.78
C THR A 79 -0.42 9.14 12.45
N GLU A 80 0.42 9.33 11.44
CA GLU A 80 0.18 8.76 10.12
C GLU A 80 0.32 7.25 10.08
N CYS A 81 1.32 6.69 10.78
CA CYS A 81 1.45 5.24 10.93
C CYS A 81 0.21 4.62 11.58
N ASN A 82 -0.41 5.29 12.56
CA ASN A 82 -1.66 4.84 13.17
C ASN A 82 -2.84 4.93 12.20
N ARG A 83 -2.93 6.00 11.40
CA ARG A 83 -3.95 6.15 10.35
C ARG A 83 -3.86 5.01 9.33
N MET A 84 -2.66 4.77 8.79
CA MET A 84 -2.38 3.70 7.84
C MET A 84 -2.68 2.33 8.42
N THR A 85 -2.18 2.04 9.62
CA THR A 85 -2.44 0.76 10.30
C THR A 85 -3.95 0.54 10.47
N LYS A 86 -4.70 1.56 10.89
CA LYS A 86 -6.16 1.43 11.06
C LYS A 86 -6.87 1.17 9.73
N ARG A 87 -6.44 1.82 8.65
CA ARG A 87 -7.04 1.65 7.31
C ARG A 87 -6.74 0.27 6.74
N TYR A 88 -5.48 -0.16 6.77
CA TYR A 88 -5.03 -1.36 6.05
C TYR A 88 -4.99 -2.64 6.90
N ALA A 89 -4.96 -2.58 8.24
CA ALA A 89 -4.89 -3.80 9.08
C ALA A 89 -6.15 -4.67 9.01
N HIS A 90 -7.30 -4.09 8.66
CA HIS A 90 -8.59 -4.79 8.59
C HIS A 90 -9.15 -4.86 7.19
N ALA A 91 -8.61 -4.06 6.27
CA ALA A 91 -9.10 -4.02 4.91
C ALA A 91 -8.43 -5.15 4.13
N ASN A 92 -9.23 -6.14 3.73
CA ASN A 92 -8.79 -7.19 2.83
C ASN A 92 -8.73 -6.62 1.40
N ILE A 93 -7.86 -5.63 1.20
CA ILE A 93 -7.70 -4.91 -0.07
C ILE A 93 -6.76 -5.74 -0.92
N PHE A 94 -7.33 -6.43 -1.90
CA PHE A 94 -6.58 -7.17 -2.90
C PHE A 94 -6.74 -6.47 -4.24
N ILE A 95 -5.62 -6.08 -4.84
CA ILE A 95 -5.61 -5.47 -6.17
C ILE A 95 -5.57 -6.62 -7.18
N ASP A 96 -6.75 -6.94 -7.74
CA ASP A 96 -6.87 -7.91 -8.81
C ASP A 96 -6.83 -7.23 -10.17
N VAL A 97 -5.65 -7.19 -10.77
CA VAL A 97 -5.42 -6.60 -12.10
C VAL A 97 -6.25 -7.29 -13.19
N LYS A 98 -6.77 -8.51 -12.97
CA LYS A 98 -7.66 -9.19 -13.94
C LYS A 98 -9.04 -8.55 -14.03
N ASN A 99 -9.46 -7.84 -12.98
CA ASN A 99 -10.76 -7.16 -12.90
C ASN A 99 -10.62 -5.64 -13.00
N ILE A 100 -9.63 -5.19 -13.79
CA ILE A 100 -9.25 -3.78 -13.91
C ILE A 100 -10.38 -2.87 -14.38
N SER A 101 -11.48 -3.36 -14.96
CA SER A 101 -12.61 -2.52 -15.40
C SER A 101 -13.69 -2.29 -14.33
N ASP A 102 -13.58 -2.89 -13.14
CA ASP A 102 -14.56 -2.69 -12.06
C ASP A 102 -14.49 -1.26 -11.51
N THR A 103 -15.61 -0.56 -11.44
CA THR A 103 -15.71 0.76 -10.79
C THR A 103 -15.24 0.79 -9.34
N LYS A 104 -15.31 -0.33 -8.61
CA LYS A 104 -14.75 -0.44 -7.25
C LYS A 104 -13.23 -0.43 -7.25
N PHE A 105 -12.61 -0.90 -8.34
CA PHE A 105 -11.16 -0.88 -8.52
C PHE A 105 -10.64 0.56 -8.60
N ALA A 106 -11.33 1.44 -9.34
CA ALA A 106 -10.97 2.85 -9.46
C ALA A 106 -10.93 3.56 -8.10
N ASN A 107 -12.02 3.47 -7.32
CA ASN A 107 -12.09 4.13 -6.01
C ASN A 107 -10.99 3.64 -5.06
N VAL A 108 -10.64 2.34 -5.11
CA VAL A 108 -9.57 1.77 -4.30
C VAL A 108 -8.20 2.29 -4.75
N LEU A 109 -7.96 2.43 -6.05
CA LEU A 109 -6.71 2.97 -6.58
C LEU A 109 -6.53 4.45 -6.26
N ASP A 110 -7.57 5.27 -6.37
CA ASP A 110 -7.51 6.70 -6.04
C ASP A 110 -7.20 6.90 -4.55
N ASP A 111 -7.89 6.14 -3.69
CA ASP A 111 -7.66 6.12 -2.25
C ASP A 111 -6.22 5.70 -1.90
N LEU A 112 -5.71 4.70 -2.60
CA LEU A 112 -4.36 4.17 -2.41
C LEU A 112 -3.30 5.15 -2.90
N ALA A 113 -3.51 5.78 -4.05
CA ALA A 113 -2.61 6.79 -4.61
C ALA A 113 -2.43 7.95 -3.63
N GLY A 114 -3.54 8.50 -3.13
CA GLY A 114 -3.49 9.59 -2.15
C GLY A 114 -2.80 9.19 -0.83
N ASP A 115 -2.97 7.94 -0.38
CA ASP A 115 -2.25 7.44 0.79
C ASP A 115 -0.75 7.26 0.54
N LEU A 116 -0.36 6.75 -0.63
CA LEU A 116 1.04 6.59 -1.01
C LEU A 116 1.76 7.94 -1.10
N GLU A 117 1.14 8.93 -1.76
CA GLU A 117 1.68 10.28 -1.87
C GLU A 117 1.83 10.95 -0.50
N SER A 118 0.75 10.95 0.29
CA SER A 118 0.77 11.55 1.62
C SER A 118 1.82 10.90 2.53
N PHE A 119 1.98 9.58 2.44
CA PHE A 119 2.96 8.87 3.25
C PHE A 119 4.40 9.12 2.77
N ALA A 120 4.62 9.25 1.45
CA ALA A 120 5.92 9.61 0.88
C ALA A 120 6.38 11.00 1.36
N GLU A 121 5.50 12.00 1.35
CA GLU A 121 5.81 13.35 1.82
C GLU A 121 6.26 13.37 3.28
N ILE A 122 5.56 12.62 4.14
CA ILE A 122 5.90 12.52 5.56
C ILE A 122 7.26 11.84 5.75
N LEU A 123 7.56 10.81 4.96
CA LEU A 123 8.84 10.12 5.06
C LEU A 123 10.03 10.95 4.57
N GLU A 124 9.85 11.76 3.54
CA GLU A 124 10.91 12.66 3.08
C GLU A 124 11.25 13.72 4.13
N LEU A 125 10.23 14.30 4.78
CA LEU A 125 10.42 15.23 5.90
C LEU A 125 11.14 14.57 7.09
N CYS A 126 10.75 13.33 7.39
CA CYS A 126 11.36 12.52 8.42
C CYS A 126 12.83 12.27 8.10
N LYS A 127 13.13 11.72 6.92
CA LYS A 127 14.48 11.35 6.48
C LYS A 127 15.49 12.48 6.70
N MET A 128 15.17 13.70 6.26
CA MET A 128 16.03 14.87 6.43
C MET A 128 16.38 15.13 7.91
N SER A 129 15.44 14.85 8.81
CA SER A 129 15.62 15.03 10.26
C SER A 129 16.44 13.88 10.88
N PHE A 130 16.34 12.67 10.33
CA PHE A 130 17.01 11.47 10.82
C PHE A 130 18.46 11.33 10.39
N GLU A 131 18.83 11.82 9.20
CA GLU A 131 20.19 11.62 8.64
C GLU A 131 21.32 12.11 9.55
N ILE A 132 21.06 13.15 10.37
CA ILE A 132 22.05 13.74 11.26
C ILE A 132 22.07 13.04 12.63
N LEU A 133 20.90 12.66 13.15
CA LEU A 133 20.74 12.22 14.54
C LEU A 133 20.75 10.68 14.68
N HIS A 134 20.20 9.96 13.70
CA HIS A 134 19.97 8.52 13.75
C HIS A 134 20.16 7.88 12.36
N PRO A 135 21.41 7.69 11.91
CA PRO A 135 21.72 7.26 10.54
C PRO A 135 21.11 5.91 10.18
N GLU A 136 21.05 4.95 11.11
CA GLU A 136 20.40 3.64 10.87
C GLU A 136 18.89 3.77 10.65
N SER A 137 18.22 4.65 11.42
CA SER A 137 16.80 4.93 11.21
C SER A 137 16.56 5.65 9.87
N ALA A 138 17.44 6.59 9.50
CA ALA A 138 17.39 7.24 8.19
C ALA A 138 17.54 6.24 7.05
N GLU A 139 18.41 5.26 7.19
CA GLU A 139 18.61 4.20 6.21
C GLU A 139 17.39 3.30 6.06
N ILE A 140 16.75 2.90 7.17
CA ILE A 140 15.48 2.18 7.12
C ILE A 140 14.41 2.99 6.40
N ILE A 141 14.29 4.29 6.72
CA ILE A 141 13.33 5.19 6.08
C ILE A 141 13.61 5.31 4.59
N ASN A 142 14.88 5.40 4.18
CA ASN A 142 15.28 5.43 2.77
C ASN A 142 14.79 4.20 1.99
N ILE A 143 14.90 3.01 2.59
CA ILE A 143 14.40 1.76 1.98
C ILE A 143 12.88 1.86 1.74
N PHE A 144 12.13 2.33 2.74
CA PHE A 144 10.68 2.51 2.62
C PHE A 144 10.31 3.60 1.61
N CYS A 145 11.01 4.74 1.58
CA CYS A 145 10.80 5.78 0.58
C CYS A 145 10.93 5.23 -0.84
N ALA A 146 12.01 4.49 -1.13
CA ALA A 146 12.24 3.91 -2.45
C ALA A 146 11.11 2.96 -2.86
N GLN A 147 10.62 2.14 -1.93
CA GLN A 147 9.51 1.24 -2.21
C GLN A 147 8.19 2.00 -2.42
N ILE A 148 7.89 3.00 -1.60
CA ILE A 148 6.66 3.80 -1.73
C ILE A 148 6.65 4.55 -3.06
N GLN A 149 7.77 5.16 -3.44
CA GLN A 149 7.92 5.80 -4.76
C GLN A 149 7.68 4.82 -5.91
N SER A 150 8.20 3.59 -5.79
CA SER A 150 7.95 2.55 -6.79
C SER A 150 6.46 2.17 -6.87
N GLN A 151 5.77 2.09 -5.73
CA GLN A 151 4.34 1.79 -5.69
C GLN A 151 3.47 2.95 -6.18
N ILE A 152 3.89 4.21 -6.02
CA ILE A 152 3.23 5.37 -6.64
C ILE A 152 3.22 5.18 -8.17
N LEU A 153 4.39 4.94 -8.76
CA LEU A 153 4.52 4.73 -10.21
C LEU A 153 3.65 3.56 -10.71
N ILE A 154 3.62 2.45 -9.97
CA ILE A 154 2.78 1.29 -10.30
C ILE A 154 1.29 1.66 -10.21
N THR A 155 0.89 2.39 -9.17
CA THR A 155 -0.51 2.78 -8.94
C THR A 155 -0.99 3.74 -10.02
N ASP A 156 -0.19 4.75 -10.38
CA ASP A 156 -0.48 5.69 -11.47
C ASP A 156 -0.68 4.97 -12.80
N GLU A 157 0.18 3.99 -13.09
CA GLU A 157 0.07 3.20 -14.30
C GLU A 157 -1.19 2.33 -14.31
N LEU A 158 -1.58 1.76 -13.15
CA LEU A 158 -2.85 1.02 -13.04
C LEU A 158 -4.08 1.93 -13.23
N ILE A 159 -4.04 3.17 -12.71
CA ILE A 159 -5.09 4.17 -12.94
C ILE A 159 -5.18 4.50 -14.43
N ARG A 160 -4.04 4.71 -15.10
CA ARG A 160 -3.97 4.96 -16.55
C ARG A 160 -4.59 3.82 -17.34
N ILE A 161 -4.20 2.57 -17.06
CA ILE A 161 -4.73 1.37 -17.73
C ILE A 161 -6.24 1.21 -17.47
N HIS A 162 -6.72 1.48 -16.24
CA HIS A 162 -8.15 1.48 -15.93
C HIS A 162 -8.93 2.49 -16.82
N GLY A 163 -8.39 3.70 -16.95
CA GLY A 163 -8.97 4.74 -17.81
C GLY A 163 -9.08 4.32 -19.28
N GLU A 164 -8.06 3.63 -19.81
CA GLU A 164 -8.09 3.10 -21.18
C GLU A 164 -9.10 1.95 -21.31
N ALA A 165 -9.10 1.01 -20.37
CA ALA A 165 -10.00 -0.15 -20.39
C ALA A 165 -11.48 0.25 -20.34
N THR A 166 -11.82 1.29 -19.59
CA THR A 166 -13.19 1.82 -19.49
C THR A 166 -13.63 2.60 -20.73
N GLN A 167 -12.70 3.25 -21.44
CA GLN A 167 -12.99 3.94 -22.71
C GLN A 167 -13.14 2.98 -23.91
N THR A 168 -12.54 1.79 -23.85
CA THR A 168 -12.50 0.83 -24.98
C THR A 168 -13.76 -0.04 -25.06
N ILE A 169 -14.67 0.01 -24.09
CA ILE A 169 -15.99 -0.62 -24.19
C ILE A 169 -16.91 0.36 -24.92
N PRO A 170 -17.23 0.19 -26.21
CA PRO A 170 -18.22 1.03 -26.84
C PRO A 170 -19.52 0.81 -26.07
N SER A 171 -20.12 1.90 -25.61
CA SER A 171 -21.49 1.93 -25.13
C SER A 171 -22.37 1.26 -26.18
N LEU A 172 -22.69 -0.02 -25.97
CA LEU A 172 -23.76 -0.69 -26.71
C LEU A 172 -24.97 0.22 -26.56
N PRO A 173 -25.58 0.68 -27.67
CA PRO A 173 -26.73 1.54 -27.58
C PRO A 173 -27.75 0.83 -26.70
N GLN A 174 -28.12 1.47 -25.59
CA GLN A 174 -29.27 1.06 -24.82
C GLN A 174 -30.44 1.10 -25.80
N THR A 175 -30.91 -0.07 -26.22
CA THR A 175 -32.13 -0.22 -27.01
C THR A 175 -33.30 0.06 -26.08
N GLY A 176 -33.51 1.35 -25.82
CA GLY A 176 -34.77 1.87 -25.34
C GLY A 176 -35.83 1.63 -26.41
N SER A 177 -36.79 0.75 -26.07
CA SER A 177 -38.13 0.65 -26.65
C SER A 177 -38.23 0.67 -28.19
N ALA A 178 -38.05 -0.50 -28.81
CA ALA A 178 -38.83 -0.92 -29.97
C ALA A 178 -38.82 -2.45 -30.03
N GLN A 179 -39.59 -3.08 -29.16
CA GLN A 179 -39.88 -4.51 -29.23
C GLN A 179 -41.07 -4.69 -30.18
N GLU A 180 -40.85 -4.47 -31.47
CA GLU A 180 -41.72 -5.00 -32.52
C GLU A 180 -40.84 -5.72 -33.54
N ASP A 181 -41.10 -7.02 -33.67
CA ASP A 181 -40.70 -7.94 -34.73
C ASP A 181 -39.23 -8.01 -35.12
N ASN A 182 -38.49 -8.89 -34.45
CA ASN A 182 -37.46 -9.71 -35.11
C ASN A 182 -37.33 -11.07 -34.42
N VAL A 183 -38.25 -11.97 -34.78
CA VAL A 183 -38.12 -13.40 -34.48
C VAL A 183 -37.04 -13.98 -35.40
N ILE A 184 -35.83 -14.19 -34.87
CA ILE A 184 -34.81 -15.00 -35.56
C ILE A 184 -35.26 -16.46 -35.48
N THR A 185 -35.76 -17.00 -36.60
CA THR A 185 -36.10 -18.41 -36.75
C THR A 185 -34.85 -19.17 -37.23
N PHE A 186 -34.31 -20.08 -36.42
CA PHE A 186 -33.25 -21.00 -36.84
C PHE A 186 -33.87 -22.22 -37.54
N ARG A 187 -33.58 -22.40 -38.84
CA ARG A 187 -33.84 -23.69 -39.52
C ARG A 187 -32.59 -24.56 -39.42
N LEU A 188 -32.72 -25.67 -38.69
CA LEU A 188 -31.78 -26.80 -38.75
C LEU A 188 -32.08 -27.60 -40.02
N ASN A 189 -31.15 -27.64 -40.96
CA ASN A 189 -31.21 -28.57 -42.09
C ASN A 189 -30.57 -29.90 -41.65
N ALA A 190 -31.34 -30.97 -41.73
CA ALA A 190 -30.89 -32.36 -41.69
C ALA A 190 -30.54 -32.83 -43.11
#